data_AF-A0A6N3ENR4-F1
#
_entry.id   AF-A0A6N3ENR4-F1
#
_cell.length_a   1.000
_cell.length_b   1.000
_cell.length_c   1.000
_cell.angle_alpha   90.00
_cell.angle_beta   90.00
_cell.angle_gamma   90.00
#
_symmetry.space_group_name_H-M   'P 1'
#
loop_
_entity.id
_entity.type
_entity.pdbx_description
1 polymer ?
#
loop_
_entity_poly.entity_id
_entity_poly.type
_entity_poly.pdbx_seq_one_letter_code
_entity_poly.pdbx_strand_id
1 'polypeptide(L)' 'MDQFDSLGAKQLSTDEPDPIAFDWRGNPLFQGELVYSIDDQFIHEDDLLEYCKSKLGKPVPL' A
#
# COMPACT_ATOMS: atom_id res chain seq x y z
N MET A 1 -6.55 -52.29 7.37
CA MET A 1 -5.08 -52.25 7.19
C MET A 1 -4.80 -51.13 6.22
N ASP A 2 -3.91 -50.27 6.67
CA ASP A 2 -3.65 -48.88 6.35
C ASP A 2 -3.53 -48.48 4.88
N GLN A 3 -4.13 -47.33 4.57
CA GLN A 3 -3.53 -46.36 3.67
C GLN A 3 -3.86 -44.96 4.20
N PHE A 4 -3.01 -44.49 5.11
CA PHE A 4 -2.76 -43.06 5.24
C PHE A 4 -2.41 -42.50 3.86
N ASP A 5 -3.17 -41.52 3.37
CA ASP A 5 -2.57 -40.43 2.60
C ASP A 5 -3.41 -39.17 2.84
N SER A 6 -3.10 -38.48 3.93
CA SER A 6 -2.31 -37.24 3.87
C SER A 6 -3.21 -36.07 3.50
N LEU A 7 -3.76 -35.43 4.53
CA LEU A 7 -3.93 -33.97 4.70
C LEU A 7 -3.81 -33.15 3.39
N GLY A 8 -4.70 -33.40 2.43
CA GLY A 8 -4.76 -32.71 1.15
C GLY A 8 -5.49 -31.39 1.22
N ALA A 9 -5.72 -30.85 2.41
CA ALA A 9 -6.02 -29.44 2.56
C ALA A 9 -4.76 -28.68 2.13
N LYS A 10 -4.59 -28.50 0.81
CA LYS A 10 -3.86 -27.36 0.29
C LYS A 10 -4.57 -26.16 0.89
N GLN A 11 -4.07 -25.72 2.04
CA GLN A 11 -4.23 -24.36 2.50
C GLN A 11 -3.74 -23.57 1.30
N LEU A 12 -4.69 -23.11 0.46
CA LEU A 12 -4.42 -22.10 -0.55
C LEU A 12 -3.64 -21.08 0.23
N SER A 13 -2.36 -20.95 -0.11
CA SER A 13 -1.48 -19.95 0.44
C SER A 13 -2.34 -18.73 0.58
N THR A 14 -2.49 -18.21 1.79
CA THR A 14 -3.06 -16.90 1.97
C THR A 14 -2.08 -16.00 1.24
N ASP A 15 -2.26 -15.86 -0.09
CA ASP A 15 -1.43 -15.07 -0.96
C ASP A 15 -1.55 -13.69 -0.33
N GLU A 16 -0.49 -13.29 0.37
CA GLU A 16 -0.37 -11.93 0.84
C GLU A 16 -0.64 -11.08 -0.39
N PRO A 17 -1.66 -10.20 -0.37
CA PRO A 17 -2.09 -9.52 -1.57
C PRO A 17 -0.89 -8.80 -2.17
N ASP A 18 -0.61 -9.04 -3.45
CA ASP A 18 0.46 -8.31 -4.13
C ASP A 18 0.20 -6.80 -4.02
N PRO A 19 1.23 -5.99 -3.76
CA PRO A 19 1.08 -4.54 -3.76
C PRO A 19 0.64 -4.06 -5.15
N ILE A 20 -0.46 -3.32 -5.19
CA ILE A 20 -1.03 -2.78 -6.44
C ILE A 20 -0.36 -1.49 -6.89
N ALA A 21 0.26 -0.75 -5.95
CA ALA A 21 0.97 0.50 -6.20
C ALA A 21 1.95 0.79 -5.06
N PHE A 22 2.66 1.90 -5.15
CA PHE A 22 3.48 2.44 -4.06
C PHE A 22 3.06 3.87 -3.76
N ASP A 23 3.08 4.24 -2.49
CA ASP A 23 2.82 5.61 -2.07
C ASP A 23 4.00 6.54 -2.42
N TRP A 24 3.83 7.84 -2.17
CA TRP A 24 4.85 8.87 -2.38
C TRP A 24 6.13 8.68 -1.56
N ARG A 25 6.11 7.83 -0.52
CA ARG A 25 7.25 7.48 0.33
C ARG A 25 7.89 6.14 -0.05
N GLY A 26 7.27 5.40 -0.98
CA GLY A 26 7.69 4.07 -1.41
C GLY A 26 7.10 2.91 -0.59
N ASN A 27 6.09 3.15 0.24
CA ASN A 27 5.35 2.09 0.93
C ASN A 27 4.43 1.36 -0.05
N PRO A 28 4.35 0.02 0.03
CA PRO A 28 3.43 -0.76 -0.79
C PRO A 28 1.98 -0.42 -0.44
N LEU A 29 1.16 -0.23 -1.47
CA LEU A 29 -0.27 -0.02 -1.37
C LEU A 29 -1.02 -1.28 -1.79
N PHE A 30 -2.02 -1.63 -1.01
CA PHE A 30 -2.84 -2.82 -1.22
C PHE A 30 -4.28 -2.45 -1.60
N GLN A 31 -4.96 -3.40 -2.22
CA GLN A 31 -6.36 -3.23 -2.61
C GLN A 31 -7.25 -3.04 -1.37
N GLY A 32 -7.99 -1.93 -1.33
CA GLY A 32 -8.86 -1.56 -0.21
C GLY A 32 -8.31 -0.42 0.65
N GLU A 33 -7.06 -0.01 0.45
CA GLU A 33 -6.51 1.18 1.09
C GLU A 33 -7.04 2.47 0.47
N LEU A 34 -7.32 3.45 1.33
CA LEU A 34 -7.80 4.76 0.91
C LEU A 34 -6.61 5.70 0.76
N VAL A 35 -6.33 6.05 -0.49
CA VAL A 35 -5.25 6.97 -0.88
C VAL A 35 -5.79 8.02 -1.84
N TYR A 36 -5.16 9.18 -1.83
CA TYR A 36 -5.40 10.27 -2.76
C TYR A 36 -4.34 10.24 -3.85
N SER A 37 -4.77 10.43 -5.10
CA SER A 37 -3.84 10.61 -6.23
C SER A 37 -3.54 12.10 -6.41
N ILE A 38 -2.29 12.50 -6.21
CA ILE A 38 -1.83 13.90 -6.37
C ILE A 38 -0.50 13.89 -7.13
N ASP A 39 -0.39 14.64 -8.23
CA ASP A 39 0.85 14.76 -9.03
C ASP A 39 1.47 13.39 -9.42
N ASP A 40 0.63 12.45 -9.85
CA ASP A 40 1.03 11.08 -10.23
C ASP A 40 1.57 10.23 -9.05
N GLN A 41 1.37 10.70 -7.81
CA GLN A 41 1.75 9.99 -6.59
C GLN A 41 0.52 9.61 -5.78
N PHE A 42 0.59 8.50 -5.07
CA PHE A 42 -0.45 8.07 -4.14
C PHE A 42 -0.06 8.50 -2.73
N ILE A 43 -0.95 9.21 -2.04
CA ILE A 43 -0.71 9.74 -0.71
C ILE A 43 -1.83 9.29 0.23
N HIS A 44 -1.47 8.66 1.34
CA HIS A 44 -2.43 8.35 2.39
C HIS A 44 -3.03 9.61 3.01
N GLU A 45 -4.25 9.52 3.52
CA GLU A 45 -4.91 10.63 4.21
C GLU A 45 -4.03 11.22 5.33
N ASP A 46 -3.40 10.37 6.13
CA ASP A 46 -2.48 10.77 7.20
C ASP A 46 -1.27 11.58 6.70
N ASP A 47 -0.73 11.21 5.53
CA ASP A 47 0.42 11.88 4.94
C ASP A 47 0.05 13.08 4.05
N LEU A 48 -1.24 13.27 3.75
CA LEU A 48 -1.70 14.33 2.84
C LEU A 48 -1.33 15.72 3.35
N LEU A 49 -1.38 15.91 4.67
CA LEU A 49 -0.94 17.14 5.31
C LEU A 49 0.57 17.37 5.19
N GLU A 50 1.36 16.30 5.35
CA GLU A 50 2.83 16.36 5.26
C GLU A 50 3.27 16.61 3.81
N TYR A 51 2.64 15.90 2.86
CA TYR A 51 2.82 16.11 1.43
C TYR A 51 2.51 17.55 1.02
N CYS A 52 1.36 18.09 1.43
CA CYS A 52 1.00 19.49 1.17
C CYS A 52 2.04 20.46 1.72
N LYS A 53 2.51 20.27 2.96
CA LYS A 53 3.53 21.14 3.58
C LYS A 53 4.88 21.08 2.86
N SER A 54 5.25 19.90 2.36
CA SER A 54 6.50 19.67 1.63
C SER A 54 6.45 20.29 0.22
N LYS A 55 5.37 20.06 -0.53
CA LYS A 55 5.21 20.51 -1.92
C LYS A 55 4.77 21.96 -2.07
N LEU A 56 3.88 22.48 -1.22
CA LEU A 56 3.56 23.93 -1.17
C LEU A 56 4.63 24.73 -0.40
N GLY A 57 5.84 24.18 -0.27
CA GLY A 57 6.90 24.67 0.61
C GLY A 57 7.18 26.18 0.53
N LYS A 58 6.92 26.81 1.68
CA LYS A 58 7.51 28.01 2.31
C LYS A 58 7.42 29.36 1.54
N PRO A 59 6.98 30.43 2.23
CA PRO A 59 6.98 31.77 1.66
C PRO A 59 8.41 32.15 1.26
N VAL A 60 8.60 32.40 -0.02
CA VAL A 60 9.80 33.05 -0.53
C VAL A 60 9.71 34.51 -0.06
N PRO A 61 10.66 35.01 0.77
CA PRO A 61 10.73 36.44 1.02
C PRO A 61 11.08 37.13 -0.29
N LEU A 62 10.15 37.93 -0.81
CA LEU A 62 10.36 38.88 -1.89
C LEU A 62 11.13 40.11 -1.39
#